data_AF-A0A9E3VVS0-F1
#
_entry.id   AF-A0A9E3VVS0-F1
#
_cell.length_a   1.000
_cell.length_b   1.000
_cell.length_c   1.000
_cell.angle_alpha   90.00
_cell.angle_beta   90.00
_cell.angle_gamma   90.00
#
_symmetry.space_group_name_H-M   'P 1'
#
loop_
_entity.id
_entity.type
_entity.pdbx_description
1 polymer ?
#
loop_
_entity_poly.entity_id
_entity_poly.type
_entity_poly.pdbx_seq_one_letter_code
_entity_poly.pdbx_strand_id
1 'polypeptide(L)' 'VNMGAAGTPLTTADKPLLCVDVWEHAYYIDYRNMRPKFVETFLNNLANWKFAEANFA' A
#
# COMPACT_ATOMS: atom_id res chain seq x y z
N VAL A 1 -5.55 5.68 -5.46
CA VAL A 1 -5.86 4.94 -6.69
C VAL A 1 -5.48 3.47 -6.50
N ASN A 2 -6.29 2.54 -6.98
CA ASN A 2 -5.93 1.11 -7.01
C ASN A 2 -5.48 0.77 -8.42
N MET A 3 -4.35 0.08 -8.55
CA MET A 3 -3.82 -0.37 -9.83
C MET A 3 -4.01 -1.89 -9.96
N GLY A 4 -4.23 -2.36 -11.19
CA GLY A 4 -4.14 -3.79 -11.48
C GLY A 4 -2.69 -4.28 -11.38
N ALA A 5 -2.48 -5.59 -11.38
CA ALA A 5 -1.19 -6.30 -11.33
C ALA A 5 0.07 -5.42 -11.06
N ALA A 6 0.86 -5.13 -12.08
CA ALA A 6 2.08 -4.31 -12.00
C ALA A 6 1.85 -2.84 -12.41
N GLY A 7 0.59 -2.40 -12.48
CA GLY A 7 0.25 -1.01 -12.79
C GLY A 7 0.77 -0.07 -11.72
N THR A 8 1.19 1.13 -12.12
CA THR A 8 1.78 2.11 -11.20
C THR A 8 1.32 3.53 -11.54
N PRO A 9 1.06 4.39 -10.54
CA PRO A 9 0.75 5.82 -10.76
C PRO A 9 1.81 6.55 -11.60
N LEU A 10 3.05 6.02 -11.67
CA LEU A 10 4.12 6.59 -12.50
C LEU A 10 3.81 6.59 -14.01
N THR A 11 2.82 5.81 -14.47
CA THR A 11 2.35 5.85 -15.87
C THR A 11 1.11 6.73 -16.05
N THR A 12 0.68 7.47 -15.02
CA THR A 12 -0.42 8.44 -15.06
C THR A 12 0.09 9.84 -14.69
N ALA A 13 -0.82 10.79 -14.47
CA ALA A 13 -0.48 12.13 -13.97
C ALA A 13 -0.30 12.17 -12.44
N ASP A 14 -0.54 11.07 -11.74
CA ASP A 14 -0.53 11.02 -10.28
C ASP A 14 0.89 10.83 -9.71
N LYS A 15 1.21 11.53 -8.61
CA LYS A 15 2.43 11.32 -7.82
C LYS A 15 2.15 10.31 -6.70
N PRO A 16 2.74 9.09 -6.71
CA PRO A 16 2.53 8.14 -5.62
C PRO A 16 3.22 8.62 -4.34
N LEU A 17 2.48 8.70 -3.24
CA LEU A 17 3.01 9.12 -1.93
C LEU A 17 3.29 7.93 -1.00
N LEU A 18 2.43 6.91 -1.06
CA LEU A 18 2.51 5.68 -0.27
C LEU A 18 1.84 4.54 -1.06
N CYS A 19 2.29 3.31 -0.82
CA CYS A 19 1.73 2.10 -1.42
C CYS A 19 1.51 1.02 -0.36
N VAL A 20 0.46 0.21 -0.54
CA VAL A 20 0.20 -1.02 0.22
C VAL A 20 0.06 -2.15 -0.77
N ASP A 21 0.94 -3.15 -0.69
CA ASP A 21 0.82 -4.35 -1.52
C ASP A 21 -0.31 -5.24 -1.00
N VAL A 22 -1.29 -5.53 -1.86
CA VAL A 22 -2.45 -6.37 -1.55
C VAL A 22 -2.45 -7.67 -2.37
N TRP A 23 -1.32 -8.05 -2.98
CA TRP A 23 -1.12 -9.41 -3.46
C TRP A 23 -1.11 -10.37 -2.27
N GLU A 24 -1.68 -11.56 -2.45
CA GLU A 24 -1.83 -12.51 -1.33
C GLU A 24 -0.48 -12.85 -0.69
N HIS A 25 0.60 -12.94 -1.47
CA HIS A 25 1.92 -13.21 -0.90
C HIS A 25 2.41 -12.14 0.10
N ALA A 26 1.87 -10.92 0.07
CA ALA A 26 2.26 -9.86 0.99
C ALA A 26 1.65 -10.03 2.39
N TYR A 27 0.57 -10.81 2.53
CA TYR A 27 -0.17 -10.91 3.80
C TYR A 27 -0.67 -12.31 4.16
N TYR A 28 -0.67 -13.28 3.25
CA TYR A 28 -1.43 -14.52 3.45
C TYR A 28 -0.86 -15.41 4.57
N ILE A 29 0.47 -15.39 4.80
CA ILE A 29 1.10 -16.16 5.88
C ILE A 29 0.65 -15.68 7.26
N ASP A 30 0.38 -14.38 7.42
CA ASP A 30 0.00 -13.80 8.71
C ASP A 30 -1.52 -13.64 8.87
N TYR A 31 -2.23 -13.35 7.77
CA TYR A 31 -3.64 -12.94 7.80
C TYR A 31 -4.58 -13.86 7.02
N ARG A 32 -4.07 -14.82 6.23
CA ARG A 32 -4.89 -15.70 5.36
C ARG A 32 -5.89 -14.88 4.53
N ASN A 33 -7.19 -15.14 4.64
CA ASN A 33 -8.26 -14.43 3.93
C ASN A 33 -8.61 -13.06 4.55
N MET A 34 -7.99 -12.67 5.67
CA MET A 34 -8.29 -11.42 6.39
C MET A 34 -7.52 -10.20 5.84
N ARG A 35 -7.57 -9.97 4.52
CA ARG A 35 -6.97 -8.76 3.89
C ARG A 35 -7.37 -7.45 4.58
N PRO A 36 -8.64 -7.23 4.98
CA PRO A 36 -9.01 -6.00 5.68
C PRO A 36 -8.20 -5.78 6.96
N LYS A 37 -7.91 -6.87 7.70
CA LYS A 37 -7.13 -6.77 8.94
C LYS A 37 -5.66 -6.43 8.67
N PHE A 38 -5.08 -6.98 7.60
CA PHE A 38 -3.74 -6.61 7.15
C PHE A 38 -3.63 -5.11 6.83
N VAL A 39 -4.57 -4.58 6.03
CA VAL A 39 -4.57 -3.16 5.66
C VAL A 39 -4.80 -2.26 6.87
N GLU A 40 -5.71 -2.64 7.79
CA GLU A 40 -5.92 -1.95 9.06
C GLU A 40 -4.62 -1.90 9.89
N THR A 41 -3.94 -3.05 10.06
CA THR A 41 -2.68 -3.10 10.81
C THR A 41 -1.60 -2.25 10.15
N PHE A 42 -1.49 -2.29 8.81
CA PHE A 42 -0.54 -1.47 8.07
C PHE A 42 -0.76 0.03 8.35
N LEU A 43 -1.99 0.51 8.18
CA LEU A 43 -2.33 1.92 8.37
C LEU A 43 -2.15 2.39 9.81
N ASN A 44 -2.52 1.55 10.78
CA ASN A 44 -2.47 1.91 12.19
C ASN A 44 -1.06 1.86 12.78
N ASN A 45 -0.18 0.98 12.28
CA ASN A 45 1.07 0.65 12.97
C ASN A 45 2.33 0.67 12.10
N LEU A 46 2.24 0.53 10.77
CA LEU A 46 3.41 0.30 9.91
C LEU A 46 3.65 1.40 8.87
N ALA A 47 2.62 2.18 8.53
CA ALA A 47 2.72 3.24 7.53
C ALA A 47 3.76 4.29 7.93
N ASN A 48 4.78 4.47 7.07
CA ASN A 48 5.80 5.50 7.27
C ASN A 48 5.31 6.84 6.72
N TRP A 49 4.62 7.62 7.56
CA TRP A 49 4.07 8.92 7.17
C TRP A 49 5.14 9.97 6.82
N LYS A 50 6.33 9.91 7.42
CA LYS A 50 7.43 10.83 7.08
C LYS A 50 7.92 10.63 5.64
N PHE A 51 7.92 9.40 5.14
CA PHE A 51 8.23 9.11 3.73
C PHE A 51 7.15 9.69 2.79
N ALA A 52 5.88 9.50 3.14
CA ALA A 52 4.78 10.06 2.35
C ALA A 52 4.80 11.60 2.32
N GLU A 53 5.13 12.24 3.45
CA GLU A 53 5.32 13.69 3.55
C GLU A 53 6.48 14.19 2.69
N ALA A 54 7.64 13.52 2.75
CA ALA A 54 8.80 13.86 1.92
C ALA A 54 8.52 13.69 0.41
N ASN A 55 7.66 12.73 0.04
CA ASN A 55 7.20 12.57 -1.34
C ASN A 55 6.09 13.56 -1.71
N PHE A 56 5.40 14.18 -0.76
CA PHE A 56 4.36 15.15 -1.04
C PHE A 56 4.95 16.52 -1.37
N ALA A 57 5.97 16.93 -0.60
CA ALA A 57 6.76 18.13 -0.83
C ALA A 57 7.39 18.15 -2.25
#